data_AF-A0A6G8CSD2-F1
#
_entry.id   AF-A0A6G8CSD2-F1
#
_cell.length_a   1.000
_cell.length_b   1.000
_cell.length_c   1.000
_cell.angle_alpha   90.00
_cell.angle_beta   90.00
_cell.angle_gamma   90.00
#
_symmetry.space_group_name_H-M   'P 1'
#
loop_
_entity.id
_entity.type
_entity.pdbx_description
1 polymer ?
#
loop_
_entity_poly.entity_id
_entity_poly.type
_entity_poly.pdbx_seq_one_letter_code
_entity_poly.pdbx_strand_id
1 'polypeptide(L)'
;MSTAAKPTPQEIAKFRKESCALAQQIYDALRGTHNACVVLEALTMLHRHAVSQLPPDAVYNVANQLAGYAGELLHHALNKTPVGSNHPIH
;
A
#
# COMPACT_ATOMS: atom_id res chain seq x y z
N MET A 1 8.46 25.62 -18.49
CA MET A 1 8.64 25.51 -17.02
C MET A 1 7.28 25.69 -16.39
N SER A 2 6.66 24.62 -15.87
CA SER A 2 5.31 24.72 -15.30
C SER A 2 5.42 25.02 -13.81
N THR A 3 5.08 26.25 -13.40
CA THR A 3 4.95 26.66 -12.01
C THR A 3 3.61 26.17 -11.46
N ALA A 4 3.47 24.85 -11.26
CA ALA A 4 2.31 24.33 -10.56
C ALA A 4 2.38 24.83 -9.10
N ALA A 5 1.38 25.61 -8.68
CA ALA A 5 1.25 26.02 -7.29
C ALA A 5 1.23 24.79 -6.39
N LYS A 6 1.95 24.83 -5.26
CA LYS A 6 1.91 23.74 -4.29
C LYS A 6 0.46 23.59 -3.79
N PRO A 7 -0.09 22.36 -3.77
CA PRO A 7 -1.46 22.14 -3.32
C PRO A 7 -1.60 22.53 -1.85
N THR A 8 -2.72 23.15 -1.52
CA THR A 8 -3.10 23.53 -0.15
C THR A 8 -3.33 22.27 0.71
N PRO A 9 -3.25 22.38 2.04
CA PRO A 9 -3.55 21.24 2.92
C PRO A 9 -4.95 20.64 2.71
N GLN A 10 -5.94 21.49 2.37
CA GLN A 10 -7.31 21.07 2.10
C GLN A 10 -7.42 20.28 0.80
N GLU A 11 -6.72 20.68 -0.25
CA GLU A 11 -6.65 19.95 -1.52
C GLU A 11 -5.94 18.61 -1.35
N ILE A 12 -4.85 18.56 -0.58
CA ILE A 12 -4.15 17.31 -0.24
C ILE A 12 -5.10 16.36 0.51
N ALA A 13 -5.84 16.87 1.50
CA ALA A 13 -6.79 16.07 2.28
C ALA A 13 -7.93 15.52 1.41
N LYS A 14 -8.47 16.36 0.51
CA LYS A 14 -9.51 15.97 -0.44
C LYS A 14 -9.00 14.89 -1.40
N PHE A 15 -7.83 15.12 -2.01
CA PHE A 15 -7.21 14.16 -2.91
C PHE A 15 -6.93 12.82 -2.22
N ARG A 16 -6.44 12.83 -0.98
CA ARG A 16 -6.24 11.60 -0.19
C ARG A 16 -7.53 10.84 0.03
N LYS A 17 -8.62 11.54 0.40
CA LYS A 17 -9.93 10.93 0.62
C LYS A 17 -10.45 10.26 -0.66
N GLU A 18 -10.37 10.96 -1.79
CA GLU A 18 -10.80 10.45 -3.09
C GLU A 18 -9.94 9.26 -3.54
N SER A 19 -8.63 9.34 -3.35
CA SER A 19 -7.68 8.25 -3.66
C SER A 19 -7.96 7.00 -2.83
N CYS A 20 -8.27 7.14 -1.53
CA CYS A 20 -8.64 6.01 -0.68
C CYS A 20 -9.94 5.36 -1.15
N ALA A 21 -10.94 6.14 -1.53
CA ALA A 21 -12.20 5.61 -2.04
C ALA A 21 -11.99 4.82 -3.34
N LEU A 22 -11.16 5.33 -4.25
CA LEU A 22 -10.82 4.63 -5.49
C LEU A 22 -10.01 3.34 -5.24
N ALA A 23 -9.02 3.39 -4.34
CA ALA A 23 -8.23 2.22 -3.96
C ALA A 23 -9.13 1.11 -3.39
N GLN A 24 -10.12 1.48 -2.58
CA GLN A 24 -11.10 0.54 -2.04
C GLN A 24 -11.95 -0.09 -3.16
N GLN A 25 -12.41 0.68 -4.14
CA GLN A 25 -13.15 0.17 -5.29
C GLN A 25 -12.34 -0.82 -6.12
N ILE A 26 -11.06 -0.53 -6.36
CA ILE A 26 -10.14 -1.44 -7.06
C ILE A 26 -9.98 -2.75 -6.27
N TYR A 27 -9.75 -2.65 -4.96
CA TYR A 27 -9.62 -3.82 -4.10
C TYR A 27 -10.90 -4.67 -4.07
N ASP A 28 -12.06 -4.04 -3.97
CA ASP A 28 -13.36 -4.72 -3.99
C ASP A 28 -13.62 -5.45 -5.32
N ALA A 29 -13.25 -4.82 -6.44
CA ALA A 29 -13.36 -5.44 -7.77
C ALA A 29 -12.45 -6.67 -7.92
N LEU A 30 -11.31 -6.70 -7.24
CA LEU A 30 -10.34 -7.79 -7.32
C LEU A 30 -10.62 -8.93 -6.32
N ARG A 31 -11.02 -8.62 -5.08
CA ARG A 31 -11.17 -9.61 -3.99
C ARG A 31 -12.34 -10.58 -4.16
N GLY A 32 -13.35 -10.22 -4.94
CA GLY A 32 -14.54 -11.05 -5.15
C GLY A 32 -14.28 -12.28 -6.03
N THR A 33 -13.19 -12.29 -6.80
CA THR A 33 -13.00 -13.24 -7.90
C THR A 33 -11.79 -14.16 -7.69
N HIS A 34 -10.83 -13.75 -6.84
CA HIS A 34 -9.54 -14.43 -6.70
C HIS A 34 -9.03 -14.45 -5.27
N ASN A 35 -8.11 -15.39 -4.97
CA ASN A 35 -7.45 -15.45 -3.66
C ASN A 35 -6.58 -14.20 -3.41
N ALA A 36 -6.23 -13.97 -2.13
CA ALA A 36 -5.50 -12.78 -1.71
C ALA A 36 -4.14 -12.60 -2.42
N CYS A 37 -3.42 -13.68 -2.73
CA CYS A 37 -2.12 -13.60 -3.41
C CYS A 37 -2.27 -13.05 -4.84
N VAL A 38 -3.28 -13.50 -5.58
CA VAL A 38 -3.58 -13.03 -6.94
C VAL A 38 -4.01 -11.56 -6.93
N VAL A 39 -4.80 -11.15 -5.93
CA VAL A 39 -5.19 -9.74 -5.76
C VAL A 39 -3.96 -8.87 -5.49
N LEU A 40 -3.04 -9.32 -4.63
CA LEU A 40 -1.80 -8.59 -4.34
C LEU A 40 -0.87 -8.50 -5.56
N GLU A 41 -0.81 -9.54 -6.38
CA GLU A 41 -0.06 -9.52 -7.64
C GLU A 41 -0.62 -8.46 -8.59
N ALA A 42 -1.94 -8.42 -8.79
CA ALA A 42 -2.59 -7.41 -9.64
C ALA A 42 -2.33 -5.98 -9.15
N LEU A 43 -2.40 -5.75 -7.82
CA LEU A 43 -2.08 -4.45 -7.23
C LEU A 43 -0.60 -4.08 -7.41
N THR A 44 0.30 -5.06 -7.37
CA THR A 44 1.73 -4.87 -7.62
C THR A 44 2.00 -4.49 -9.08
N MET A 45 1.27 -5.08 -10.02
CA MET A 45 1.34 -4.71 -11.44
C MET A 45 0.89 -3.27 -11.67
N LEU A 46 -0.23 -2.85 -11.06
CA LEU A 46 -0.71 -1.47 -11.11
C LEU A 46 0.32 -0.50 -10.54
N HIS A 47 0.92 -0.84 -9.39
CA HIS A 47 1.98 -0.05 -8.78
C HIS A 47 3.20 0.08 -9.71
N ARG A 48 3.67 -1.03 -10.31
CA ARG A 48 4.80 -1.00 -11.26
C ARG A 48 4.51 -0.09 -12.45
N HIS A 49 3.30 -0.15 -12.99
CA HIS A 49 2.88 0.74 -14.07
C HIS A 49 2.94 2.21 -13.64
N ALA A 50 2.38 2.55 -12.48
CA ALA A 50 2.41 3.92 -11.96
C ALA A 50 3.84 4.44 -11.76
N VAL A 51 4.74 3.63 -11.16
CA VAL A 51 6.13 4.02 -10.92
C VAL A 51 6.90 4.22 -12.21
N SER A 52 6.62 3.44 -13.26
CA SER A 52 7.29 3.58 -14.56
C SER A 52 7.05 4.92 -15.25
N GLN A 53 6.00 5.65 -14.85
CA GLN A 53 5.67 6.98 -15.38
C GLN A 53 6.28 8.13 -14.57
N LEU A 54 6.99 7.83 -13.47
CA LEU A 54 7.57 8.84 -12.60
C LEU A 54 8.96 9.27 -13.08
N PRO A 55 9.38 10.52 -12.78
CA PRO A 55 10.76 10.92 -13.02
C PRO A 55 11.71 10.16 -12.05
N PRO A 56 12.99 9.95 -12.43
CA PRO A 56 13.91 9.10 -11.68
C PRO A 56 14.11 9.47 -10.20
N ASP A 57 14.07 10.76 -9.89
CA ASP A 57 14.19 11.30 -8.53
C ASP A 57 12.98 10.93 -7.65
N ALA A 58 11.78 10.84 -8.23
CA ALA A 58 10.59 10.39 -7.53
C ALA A 58 10.59 8.87 -7.28
N VAL A 59 11.21 8.07 -8.16
CA VAL A 59 11.31 6.61 -7.99
C VAL A 59 12.06 6.24 -6.71
N TYR A 60 13.15 6.94 -6.41
CA TYR A 60 13.92 6.73 -5.17
C TYR A 60 13.05 6.94 -3.92
N ASN A 61 12.26 8.02 -3.90
CA ASN A 61 11.37 8.32 -2.78
C ASN A 61 10.30 7.25 -2.60
N VAL A 62 9.71 6.75 -3.68
CA VAL A 62 8.73 5.64 -3.63
C VAL A 62 9.38 4.37 -3.08
N ALA A 63 10.57 4.02 -3.54
CA ALA A 63 11.28 2.82 -3.08
C ALA A 63 11.57 2.86 -1.57
N ASN A 64 12.05 4.00 -1.05
CA ASN A 64 12.31 4.17 0.38
C ASN A 64 11.04 4.04 1.23
N GLN A 65 9.93 4.63 0.79
CA GLN A 65 8.66 4.54 1.52
C GLN A 65 8.13 3.10 1.57
N LEU A 66 8.25 2.35 0.46
CA LEU A 66 7.88 0.94 0.43
C LEU A 66 8.75 0.08 1.33
N ALA A 67 10.06 0.34 1.37
CA ALA A 67 10.96 -0.37 2.27
C ALA A 67 10.59 -0.13 3.75
N GLY A 68 10.25 1.11 4.11
CA GLY A 68 9.75 1.45 5.45
C GLY A 68 8.47 0.68 5.79
N TYR A 69 7.47 0.73 4.91
CA TYR A 69 6.22 -0.01 5.08
C TYR A 69 6.43 -1.53 5.22
N ALA A 70 7.28 -2.12 4.38
CA ALA A 70 7.62 -3.54 4.49
C ALA A 70 8.28 -3.88 5.83
N GLY A 71 9.14 -3.00 6.33
CA GLY A 71 9.75 -3.11 7.66
C GLY A 71 8.71 -3.08 8.79
N GLU A 72 7.74 -2.18 8.71
CA GLU A 72 6.62 -2.10 9.68
C GLU A 72 5.79 -3.38 9.67
N LEU A 73 5.42 -3.89 8.48
CA LEU A 73 4.68 -5.14 8.36
C LEU A 73 5.44 -6.32 8.98
N LEU A 74 6.74 -6.43 8.70
CA LEU A 74 7.57 -7.50 9.25
C LEU A 74 7.67 -7.39 10.77
N HIS A 75 7.90 -6.18 11.29
CA HIS A 75 7.94 -5.94 12.73
C HIS A 75 6.61 -6.34 13.40
N HIS A 76 5.47 -5.98 12.81
CA HIS A 76 4.16 -6.39 13.30
C HIS A 76 3.93 -7.90 13.22
N ALA A 77 4.41 -8.56 12.16
CA ALA A 77 4.30 -10.01 12.02
C ALA A 77 5.13 -10.75 13.09
N LEU A 78 6.34 -10.28 13.37
CA LEU A 78 7.25 -10.88 14.35
C LEU A 78 6.79 -10.63 15.80
N ASN A 79 6.12 -9.51 16.07
CA ASN A 79 5.61 -9.17 17.40
C ASN A 79 4.23 -9.77 17.72
N LYS A 80 3.57 -10.42 16.74
CA LYS A 80 2.40 -11.26 17.01
C LYS A 80 2.87 -12.60 17.57
N THR A 81 3.21 -12.63 18.86
CA THR A 81 3.36 -13.87 19.62
C THR A 81 2.08 -14.71 19.46
N PRO A 82 2.14 -16.01 19.12
CA PRO A 82 0.94 -16.83 19.10
C PRO A 82 0.37 -16.88 20.52
N VAL A 83 -0.87 -16.45 20.69
CA VAL A 83 -1.58 -16.53 21.96
C VAL A 83 -1.82 -18.01 22.28
N GLY A 84 -0.98 -18.56 23.17
CA GLY A 84 -1.25 -19.69 24.07
C GLY A 84 -1.81 -20.98 23.47
N SER A 85 -0.93 -21.88 23.04
CA SER A 85 -1.24 -23.32 23.03
C SER A 85 -1.01 -23.91 24.42
N ASN A 86 -1.84 -23.55 25.41
CA ASN A 86 -1.91 -24.29 26.67
C ASN A 86 -2.75 -25.57 26.42
N HIS A 87 -2.13 -26.60 25.84
CA HIS A 87 -2.66 -27.95 25.97
C HIS A 87 -2.29 -28.47 27.35
N PRO A 88 -3.25 -28.78 28.25
CA PRO A 88 -2.93 -29.54 29.44
C PRO A 88 -2.48 -30.93 29.00
N ILE A 89 -1.28 -31.32 29.45
CA ILE A 89 -0.79 -32.69 29.31
C ILE A 89 -1.63 -33.54 30.27
N HIS A 90 -2.48 -34.39 29.72
CA HIS A 90 -3.15 -35.48 30.45
C HIS A 90 -2.31 -36.75 30.38
#